data_AF-A0A080YWG1-F1
#
_entry.id   AF-A0A080YWG1-F1
#
_cell.length_a   1.000
_cell.length_b   1.000
_cell.length_c   1.000
_cell.angle_alpha   90.00
_cell.angle_beta   90.00
_cell.angle_gamma   90.00
#
_symmetry.space_group_name_H-M   'P 1'
#
loop_
_entity.id
_entity.type
_entity.pdbx_description
1 polymer ?
#
loop_
_entity_poly.entity_id
_entity_poly.type
_entity_poly.pdbx_seq_one_letter_code
_entity_poly.pdbx_strand_id
1 'polypeptide(L)'
;MANPSPPPLGGWRDDLVDESNVRNLIESAPWEILAAKSLLSRSEVEDEHLRAYWDSTHVFPVSIAKRRASRYLDAFYTDRKQRRSRAGARWKSFLQQVLIGLIRGYCDLDLLLGPFFLHFPRPGEAGAWYPGVEDGADSADLLAALTIADTADRWRNHYRDVPEDHPALGIACLRGKFMPSSS
;
A
#
# COMPACT_ATOMS: atom_id res chain seq x y z
N MET A 1 -15.01 -3.54 9.02
CA MET A 1 -14.21 -2.43 9.57
C MET A 1 -14.75 -1.14 8.99
N ALA A 2 -15.19 -0.21 9.85
CA ALA A 2 -15.61 1.10 9.38
C ALA A 2 -14.37 1.84 8.88
N ASN A 3 -14.44 2.37 7.65
CA ASN A 3 -13.44 3.34 7.21
C ASN A 3 -13.45 4.50 8.22
N PRO A 4 -12.29 5.09 8.56
CA PRO A 4 -12.26 6.30 9.37
C PRO A 4 -13.21 7.32 8.74
N SER A 5 -14.05 7.93 9.57
CA SER A 5 -15.00 8.93 9.08
C SER A 5 -14.23 10.00 8.31
N PRO A 6 -14.69 10.39 7.11
CA PRO A 6 -14.05 11.45 6.38
C PRO A 6 -13.93 12.69 7.28
N PRO A 7 -12.82 13.44 7.20
CA PRO A 7 -12.71 14.71 7.90
C PRO A 7 -13.93 15.58 7.53
N PRO A 8 -14.36 16.49 8.42
CA PRO A 8 -15.51 17.35 8.18
C PRO A 8 -15.39 18.05 6.81
N LEU A 9 -16.53 18.33 6.18
CA LEU A 9 -16.57 19.03 4.88
C LEU A 9 -15.68 20.28 4.91
N GLY A 10 -14.68 20.35 4.02
CA GLY A 10 -13.67 21.41 3.98
C GLY A 10 -12.39 21.13 4.77
N GLY A 11 -12.27 19.98 5.43
CA GLY A 11 -11.10 19.60 6.23
C GLY A 11 -9.94 19.02 5.43
N TRP A 12 -10.06 18.86 4.11
CA TRP A 12 -9.00 18.35 3.23
C TRP A 12 -9.07 19.01 1.85
N ARG A 13 -7.93 19.04 1.15
CA ARG A 13 -7.74 19.73 -0.13
C ARG A 13 -8.26 18.89 -1.31
N ASP A 14 -9.59 18.79 -1.40
CA ASP A 14 -10.24 18.14 -2.54
C ASP A 14 -9.83 18.80 -3.86
N ASP A 15 -9.55 20.10 -3.88
CA ASP A 15 -9.07 20.85 -5.04
C ASP A 15 -7.83 20.21 -5.71
N LEU A 16 -6.93 19.59 -4.94
CA LEU A 16 -5.74 18.90 -5.46
C LEU A 16 -6.07 17.61 -6.25
N VAL A 17 -7.28 17.06 -6.09
CA VAL A 17 -7.71 15.82 -6.78
C VAL A 17 -8.26 16.14 -8.18
N ASP A 18 -7.45 16.73 -9.05
CA ASP A 18 -7.79 16.94 -10.46
C ASP A 18 -7.08 15.93 -11.37
N GLU A 19 -7.43 15.92 -12.66
CA GLU A 19 -6.84 14.97 -13.61
C GLU A 19 -5.32 15.11 -13.73
N SER A 20 -4.80 16.33 -13.74
CA SER A 20 -3.36 16.58 -13.94
C SER A 20 -2.57 16.07 -12.74
N ASN A 21 -3.02 16.43 -11.54
CA ASN A 21 -2.37 16.02 -10.31
C ASN A 21 -2.44 14.50 -10.11
N VAL A 22 -3.58 13.86 -10.42
CA VAL A 22 -3.70 12.41 -10.34
C VAL A 22 -2.79 11.72 -11.37
N ARG A 23 -2.68 12.25 -12.59
CA ARG A 23 -1.74 11.72 -13.60
C ARG A 23 -0.31 11.78 -13.12
N ASN A 24 0.13 12.96 -12.68
CA ASN A 24 1.49 13.17 -12.18
C ASN A 24 1.83 12.21 -11.03
N LEU A 25 0.90 12.03 -10.07
CA LEU A 25 1.05 11.09 -8.97
C LEU A 25 1.19 9.64 -9.44
N ILE A 26 0.47 9.23 -10.48
CA ILE A 26 0.52 7.86 -10.99
C ILE A 26 1.75 7.63 -11.86
N GLU A 27 2.16 8.63 -12.63
CA GLU A 27 3.38 8.59 -13.45
C GLU A 27 4.65 8.55 -12.60
N SER A 28 4.63 9.11 -11.39
CA SER A 28 5.74 9.02 -10.44
C SER A 28 5.88 7.62 -9.79
N ALA A 29 4.97 6.69 -10.10
CA ALA A 29 4.97 5.30 -9.64
C ALA A 29 5.30 5.12 -8.14
N PRO A 30 4.55 5.76 -7.22
CA PRO A 30 4.88 5.79 -5.79
C PRO A 30 4.97 4.40 -5.14
N TRP A 31 4.35 3.39 -5.74
CA TRP A 31 4.41 2.00 -5.28
C TRP A 31 5.75 1.30 -5.54
N GLU A 32 6.62 1.82 -6.42
CA GLU A 32 7.93 1.21 -6.68
C GLU A 32 8.80 1.11 -5.44
N ILE A 33 8.54 1.96 -4.44
CA ILE A 33 9.18 1.90 -3.13
C ILE A 33 9.09 0.51 -2.47
N LEU A 34 8.02 -0.22 -2.75
CA LEU A 34 7.76 -1.55 -2.22
C LEU A 34 8.71 -2.60 -2.80
N ALA A 35 9.19 -2.40 -4.03
CA ALA A 35 10.10 -3.34 -4.69
C ALA A 35 11.46 -3.41 -3.99
N ALA A 36 11.94 -2.29 -3.45
CA ALA A 36 13.25 -2.19 -2.81
C ALA A 36 13.35 -2.95 -1.47
N LYS A 37 12.20 -3.30 -0.85
CA LYS A 37 12.13 -3.89 0.50
C LYS A 37 11.45 -5.26 0.56
N SER A 38 11.06 -5.80 -0.59
CA SER A 38 10.52 -7.15 -0.64
C SER A 38 11.62 -8.17 -0.35
N LEU A 39 11.33 -9.15 0.52
CA LEU A 39 12.19 -10.34 0.71
C LEU A 39 12.11 -11.29 -0.49
N LEU A 40 11.06 -11.16 -1.30
CA LEU A 40 10.96 -11.78 -2.61
C LEU A 40 11.68 -10.87 -3.61
N SER A 41 12.43 -11.47 -4.53
CA SER A 41 13.07 -10.72 -5.62
C SER A 41 12.04 -9.91 -6.41
N ARG A 42 12.45 -8.78 -7.01
CA ARG A 42 11.58 -7.97 -7.86
C ARG A 42 10.95 -8.78 -9.01
N SER A 43 11.61 -9.85 -9.47
CA SER A 43 11.07 -10.79 -10.46
C SER A 43 9.92 -11.65 -9.95
N GLU A 44 9.83 -11.87 -8.63
CA GLU A 44 8.77 -12.66 -7.99
C GLU A 44 7.55 -11.80 -7.62
N VAL A 45 7.71 -10.48 -7.48
CA VAL A 45 6.61 -9.54 -7.19
C VAL A 45 6.29 -8.70 -8.42
N GLU A 46 5.25 -9.09 -9.16
CA GLU A 46 4.77 -8.31 -10.32
C GLU A 46 4.39 -6.87 -9.89
N ASP A 47 4.66 -5.89 -10.76
CA ASP A 47 4.35 -4.46 -10.54
C ASP A 47 2.87 -4.24 -10.17
N GLU A 48 1.96 -5.04 -10.76
CA GLU A 48 0.54 -5.00 -10.43
C GLU A 48 0.28 -5.29 -8.94
N HIS A 49 1.07 -6.16 -8.29
CA HIS A 49 0.95 -6.42 -6.86
C HIS A 49 1.46 -5.27 -6.03
N LEU A 50 2.60 -4.68 -6.38
CA LEU A 50 3.15 -3.51 -5.68
C LEU A 50 2.11 -2.38 -5.71
N ARG A 51 1.58 -2.12 -6.90
CA ARG A 51 0.56 -1.10 -7.09
C ARG A 51 -0.74 -1.41 -6.34
N ALA A 52 -1.23 -2.65 -6.38
CA ALA A 52 -2.46 -3.02 -5.67
C ALA A 52 -2.29 -3.02 -4.14
N TYR A 53 -1.08 -3.31 -3.67
CA TYR A 53 -0.71 -3.21 -2.26
C TYR A 53 -0.70 -1.75 -1.82
N TRP A 54 0.04 -0.89 -2.53
CA TRP A 54 0.03 0.56 -2.29
C TRP A 54 -1.40 1.13 -2.32
N ASP A 55 -2.23 0.64 -3.25
CA ASP A 55 -3.63 1.06 -3.32
C ASP A 55 -4.48 0.69 -2.11
N SER A 56 -4.09 -0.37 -1.40
CA SER A 56 -4.80 -0.89 -0.23
C SER A 56 -4.36 -0.21 1.05
N THR A 57 -3.13 0.27 1.10
CA THR A 57 -2.57 1.01 2.23
C THR A 57 -2.85 2.52 2.12
N HIS A 58 -2.98 3.05 0.91
CA HIS A 58 -3.28 4.45 0.63
C HIS A 58 -4.71 4.60 0.15
N VAL A 59 -5.70 4.71 1.05
CA VAL A 59 -7.07 4.99 0.59
C VAL A 59 -7.08 6.39 -0.03
N PHE A 60 -7.41 6.48 -1.32
CA PHE A 60 -7.38 7.71 -2.10
C PHE A 60 -8.81 8.21 -2.37
N PRO A 61 -9.22 9.36 -1.82
CA PRO A 61 -10.57 9.89 -2.01
C PRO A 61 -10.73 10.49 -3.41
N VAL A 62 -11.79 10.10 -4.12
CA VAL A 62 -12.26 10.77 -5.34
C VAL A 62 -13.74 11.03 -5.17
N SER A 63 -14.14 12.30 -5.14
CA SER A 63 -15.54 12.67 -4.90
C SER A 63 -16.47 12.20 -6.03
N ILE A 64 -17.73 11.90 -5.71
CA ILE A 64 -18.74 11.50 -6.70
C ILE A 64 -18.92 12.57 -7.77
N ALA A 65 -18.87 13.85 -7.38
CA ALA A 65 -18.96 14.98 -8.30
C ALA A 65 -17.81 14.94 -9.32
N LYS A 66 -16.57 14.75 -8.86
CA LYS A 66 -15.39 14.65 -9.73
C LYS A 66 -15.42 13.44 -10.66
N ARG A 67 -15.87 12.28 -10.16
CA ARG A 67 -16.09 11.09 -11.00
C ARG A 67 -17.16 11.32 -12.08
N ARG A 68 -18.22 12.06 -11.77
CA ARG A 68 -19.25 12.40 -12.77
C ARG A 68 -18.74 13.42 -13.79
N ALA A 69 -17.87 14.33 -13.37
CA ALA A 69 -17.33 15.39 -14.22
C ALA A 69 -16.17 14.93 -15.11
N SER A 70 -15.39 13.93 -14.69
CA SER A 70 -14.20 13.44 -15.39
C SER A 70 -14.27 11.94 -15.64
N ARG A 71 -14.23 11.56 -16.92
CA ARG A 71 -14.11 10.15 -17.32
C ARG A 71 -12.80 9.53 -16.85
N TYR A 72 -11.73 10.31 -16.83
CA TYR A 72 -10.42 9.84 -16.37
C TYR A 72 -10.46 9.51 -14.87
N LEU A 73 -10.99 10.41 -14.03
CA LEU A 73 -11.08 10.18 -12.59
C LEU A 73 -12.03 9.02 -12.24
N ASP A 74 -13.11 8.83 -13.00
CA ASP A 74 -13.99 7.68 -12.80
C ASP A 74 -13.33 6.34 -13.18
N ALA A 75 -12.62 6.30 -14.31
CA ALA A 75 -11.83 5.16 -14.72
C ALA A 75 -10.74 4.85 -13.70
N PHE A 76 -9.97 5.86 -13.30
CA PHE A 76 -8.93 5.74 -12.27
C PHE A 76 -9.47 5.13 -10.97
N TYR A 77 -10.59 5.67 -10.46
CA TYR A 77 -11.22 5.16 -9.24
C TYR A 77 -11.67 3.69 -9.40
N THR A 78 -12.29 3.37 -10.53
CA THR A 78 -12.79 2.03 -10.82
C THR A 78 -11.65 1.02 -10.97
N ASP A 79 -10.60 1.38 -11.71
CA ASP A 79 -9.41 0.55 -11.92
C ASP A 79 -8.68 0.29 -10.60
N ARG A 80 -8.51 1.32 -9.77
CA ARG A 80 -7.98 1.17 -8.40
C ARG A 80 -8.77 0.13 -7.60
N LYS A 81 -10.11 0.24 -7.61
CA LYS A 81 -10.98 -0.71 -6.90
C LYS A 81 -10.86 -2.13 -7.46
N GLN A 82 -10.82 -2.29 -8.78
CA GLN A 82 -10.69 -3.59 -9.44
C GLN A 82 -9.33 -4.24 -9.17
N ARG A 83 -8.23 -3.48 -9.26
CA ARG A 83 -6.88 -3.97 -8.95
C ARG A 83 -6.78 -4.48 -7.51
N ARG A 84 -7.31 -3.74 -6.53
CA ARG A 84 -7.39 -4.20 -5.13
C ARG A 84 -8.21 -5.48 -4.98
N SER A 85 -9.34 -5.59 -5.68
CA SER A 85 -10.18 -6.80 -5.66
C SER A 85 -9.44 -8.02 -6.21
N ARG A 86 -8.77 -7.88 -7.37
CA ARG A 86 -7.97 -8.93 -8.00
C ARG A 86 -6.79 -9.36 -7.13
N ALA A 87 -6.05 -8.39 -6.60
CA ALA A 87 -4.95 -8.67 -5.67
C ALA A 87 -5.44 -9.38 -4.41
N GLY A 88 -6.58 -8.98 -3.84
CA GLY A 88 -7.20 -9.67 -2.71
C GLY A 88 -7.62 -11.11 -3.05
N ALA A 89 -8.11 -11.37 -4.26
CA ALA A 89 -8.41 -12.72 -4.71
C ALA A 89 -7.13 -13.57 -4.86
N ARG A 90 -6.09 -13.04 -5.52
CA ARG A 90 -4.80 -13.72 -5.69
C ARG A 90 -4.10 -13.97 -4.35
N TRP A 91 -4.20 -13.02 -3.42
CA TRP A 91 -3.71 -13.15 -2.06
C TRP A 91 -4.35 -14.31 -1.32
N LYS A 92 -5.69 -14.46 -1.40
CA LYS A 92 -6.39 -15.59 -0.78
C LYS A 92 -5.88 -16.92 -1.33
N SER A 93 -5.68 -17.03 -2.64
CA SER A 93 -5.12 -18.24 -3.25
C SER A 93 -3.68 -18.51 -2.80
N PHE A 94 -2.84 -17.47 -2.72
CA PHE A 94 -1.47 -17.60 -2.20
C PHE A 94 -1.45 -18.04 -0.73
N LEU A 95 -2.26 -17.43 0.13
CA LEU A 95 -2.36 -17.78 1.54
C LEU A 95 -2.77 -19.24 1.73
N GLN A 96 -3.68 -19.76 0.90
CA GLN A 96 -4.04 -21.18 0.90
C GLN A 96 -2.82 -22.07 0.61
N GLN A 97 -1.97 -21.69 -0.34
CA GLN A 97 -0.75 -22.44 -0.66
C GLN A 97 0.27 -22.38 0.49
N VAL A 98 0.45 -21.20 1.11
CA VAL A 98 1.31 -21.05 2.29
C VAL A 98 0.83 -21.93 3.44
N LEU A 99 -0.48 -21.94 3.74
CA LEU A 99 -1.06 -22.80 4.78
C LEU A 99 -0.80 -24.28 4.50
N ILE A 100 -0.94 -24.72 3.24
CA ILE A 100 -0.61 -26.09 2.84
C ILE A 100 0.89 -26.39 3.03
N GLY A 101 1.76 -25.43 2.69
CA GLY A 101 3.21 -25.54 2.91
C GLY A 101 3.57 -25.65 4.38
N LEU A 102 2.95 -24.83 5.24
CA LEU A 102 3.09 -24.87 6.70
C LEU A 102 2.67 -26.23 7.27
N ILE A 103 1.49 -26.74 6.88
CA ILE A 103 0.99 -28.06 7.31
C ILE A 103 1.94 -29.19 6.90
N ARG A 104 2.60 -29.05 5.74
CA ARG A 104 3.56 -30.05 5.22
C ARG A 104 5.00 -29.84 5.70
N GLY A 105 5.27 -28.78 6.47
CA GLY A 105 6.61 -28.44 6.95
C GLY A 105 7.57 -27.90 5.88
N TYR A 106 7.05 -27.42 4.74
CA TYR A 106 7.84 -26.86 3.64
C TYR A 106 8.24 -25.40 3.85
N CYS A 107 7.50 -24.66 4.66
CA CYS A 107 7.81 -23.28 5.07
C CYS A 107 7.39 -23.08 6.53
N ASP A 108 7.92 -22.03 7.17
CA ASP A 108 7.64 -21.67 8.57
C ASP A 108 6.82 -20.37 8.63
N LEU A 109 6.33 -20.02 9.82
CA LEU A 109 5.51 -18.83 10.07
C LEU A 109 6.26 -17.52 9.76
N ASP A 110 7.59 -17.54 9.69
CA ASP A 110 8.44 -16.40 9.36
C ASP A 110 8.23 -15.86 7.94
N LEU A 111 7.67 -16.66 7.02
CA LEU A 111 7.20 -16.16 5.71
C LEU A 111 6.16 -15.05 5.87
N LEU A 112 5.28 -15.17 6.88
CA LEU A 112 4.28 -14.16 7.22
C LEU A 112 4.86 -12.98 8.01
N LEU A 113 6.16 -13.03 8.34
CA LEU A 113 6.89 -12.00 9.07
C LEU A 113 7.83 -11.20 8.13
N GLY A 114 7.68 -11.36 6.82
CA GLY A 114 8.35 -10.49 5.86
C GLY A 114 7.80 -9.05 5.91
N PRO A 115 8.59 -8.03 5.52
CA PRO A 115 8.13 -6.64 5.36
C PRO A 115 6.85 -6.50 4.54
N PHE A 116 6.65 -7.40 3.57
CA PHE A 116 5.44 -7.46 2.74
C PHE A 116 4.18 -7.89 3.51
N PHE A 117 4.31 -8.72 4.54
CA PHE A 117 3.20 -9.34 5.28
C PHE A 117 2.86 -8.62 6.58
N LEU A 118 3.85 -7.97 7.21
CA LEU A 118 3.73 -7.51 8.59
C LEU A 118 3.03 -6.16 8.78
N HIS A 119 2.96 -5.32 7.75
CA HIS A 119 2.39 -3.99 7.92
C HIS A 119 1.11 -3.76 7.13
N PHE A 120 0.03 -4.37 7.63
CA PHE A 120 -1.24 -3.68 7.61
C PHE A 120 -1.26 -2.69 8.78
N PRO A 121 -1.72 -1.44 8.58
CA PRO A 121 -1.79 -0.50 9.69
C PRO A 121 -2.76 -1.04 10.74
N ARG A 122 -2.50 -0.78 12.02
CA ARG A 122 -3.42 -1.22 13.09
C ARG A 122 -4.78 -0.54 12.89
N PRO A 123 -5.87 -1.11 13.43
CA PRO A 123 -7.16 -0.43 13.46
C PRO A 123 -7.01 0.97 14.09
N GLY A 124 -7.24 2.03 13.30
CA GLY A 124 -7.01 3.43 13.69
C GLY A 124 -5.78 4.10 13.06
N GLU A 125 -4.78 3.33 12.62
CA GLU A 125 -3.60 3.82 11.88
C GLU A 125 -3.85 3.82 10.36
N ALA A 126 -4.71 2.92 9.87
CA ALA A 126 -5.12 2.83 8.47
C ALA A 126 -6.12 3.96 8.13
N GLY A 127 -5.69 5.20 8.38
CA GLY A 127 -6.37 6.42 8.00
C GLY A 127 -6.49 6.49 6.49
N ALA A 128 -7.66 6.88 5.97
CA ALA A 128 -7.71 7.27 4.58
C ALA A 128 -6.76 8.45 4.34
N TRP A 129 -6.02 8.42 3.23
CA TRP A 129 -5.10 9.50 2.89
C TRP A 129 -5.92 10.64 2.32
N TYR A 130 -6.04 11.72 3.08
CA TYR A 130 -6.73 12.93 2.65
C TYR A 130 -5.67 14.00 2.33
N PRO A 131 -5.49 14.37 1.05
CA PRO A 131 -4.54 15.41 0.68
C PRO A 131 -4.77 16.71 1.47
N GLY A 132 -3.68 17.32 1.97
CA GLY A 132 -3.72 18.61 2.67
C GLY A 132 -4.31 18.57 4.08
N VAL A 133 -4.43 17.40 4.70
CA VAL A 133 -4.77 17.26 6.14
C VAL A 133 -3.52 17.24 7.04
N GLU A 134 -2.35 17.07 6.43
CA GLU A 134 -1.06 16.97 7.12
C GLU A 134 -0.68 18.33 7.76
N ASP A 135 -0.76 18.43 9.08
CA ASP A 135 -0.18 19.48 9.96
C ASP A 135 -0.11 20.92 9.41
N GLY A 136 -1.19 21.39 8.78
CA GLY A 136 -1.30 22.77 8.28
C GLY A 136 -0.36 23.13 7.12
N ALA A 137 0.26 22.13 6.47
CA ALA A 137 1.13 22.34 5.33
C ALA A 137 0.33 22.63 4.04
N ASP A 138 0.61 23.76 3.39
CA ASP A 138 0.03 24.11 2.10
C ASP A 138 0.73 23.31 0.98
N SER A 139 0.21 22.09 0.73
CA SER A 139 0.71 21.24 -0.35
C SER A 139 0.31 21.81 -1.71
N ALA A 140 1.30 22.05 -2.57
CA ALA A 140 1.07 22.57 -3.92
C ALA A 140 0.38 21.56 -4.85
N ASP A 141 0.68 20.27 -4.67
CA ASP A 141 0.15 19.17 -5.46
C ASP A 141 0.03 17.86 -4.65
N LEU A 142 -0.47 16.80 -5.28
CA LEU A 142 -0.63 15.49 -4.65
C LEU A 142 0.71 14.81 -4.31
N LEU A 143 1.79 15.10 -5.02
CA LEU A 143 3.09 14.49 -4.77
C LEU A 143 3.75 15.10 -3.53
N ALA A 144 3.64 16.42 -3.37
CA ALA A 144 4.03 17.13 -2.16
C ALA A 144 3.22 16.64 -0.96
N ALA A 145 1.89 16.52 -1.11
CA ALA A 145 1.02 15.97 -0.07
C ALA A 145 1.39 14.53 0.32
N LEU A 146 1.76 13.69 -0.66
CA LEU A 146 2.21 12.32 -0.40
C LEU A 146 3.53 12.31 0.37
N THR A 147 4.50 13.13 -0.05
CA THR A 147 5.82 13.24 0.60
C THR A 147 5.70 13.64 2.07
N ILE A 148 4.80 14.59 2.37
CA ILE A 148 4.55 15.03 3.74
C ILE A 148 3.92 13.89 4.55
N ALA A 149 2.88 13.24 4.01
CA ALA A 149 2.22 12.11 4.67
C ALA A 149 3.18 10.94 4.96
N ASP A 150 4.05 10.63 4.00
CA ASP A 150 5.07 9.59 4.10
C ASP A 150 6.13 9.92 5.17
N THR A 151 6.44 11.20 5.34
CA THR A 151 7.37 11.69 6.39
C THR A 151 6.72 11.65 7.77
N ALA A 152 5.46 12.07 7.87
CA ALA A 152 4.71 12.10 9.12
C ALA A 152 4.40 10.67 9.62
N ASP A 153 4.16 9.75 8.70
CA ASP A 153 3.70 8.41 9.01
C ASP A 153 4.58 7.34 8.34
N ARG A 154 5.65 6.97 9.05
CA ARG A 154 6.76 6.13 8.54
C ARG A 154 6.31 4.81 7.90
N TRP A 155 5.17 4.23 8.31
CA TRP A 155 4.69 2.98 7.72
C TRP A 155 4.18 3.18 6.28
N ARG A 156 3.67 4.37 5.93
CA ARG A 156 3.23 4.72 4.55
C ARG A 156 4.40 4.69 3.57
N ASN A 157 5.54 5.20 4.03
CA ASN A 157 6.82 5.13 3.34
C ASN A 157 7.57 3.80 3.56
N HIS A 158 6.94 2.80 4.19
CA HIS A 158 7.54 1.50 4.50
C HIS A 158 8.90 1.59 5.21
N TYR A 159 9.06 2.56 6.12
CA TYR A 159 10.30 2.84 6.86
C TYR A 159 11.49 3.09 5.94
N ARG A 160 11.30 3.56 4.70
CA ARG A 160 12.39 3.70 3.72
C ARG A 160 13.56 4.53 4.24
N ASP A 161 13.26 5.64 4.91
CA ASP A 161 14.28 6.57 5.38
C ASP A 161 14.99 6.06 6.64
N VAL A 162 14.41 5.07 7.33
CA VAL A 162 14.91 4.47 8.58
C VAL A 162 14.71 2.95 8.54
N PRO A 163 15.38 2.22 7.62
CA PRO A 163 15.13 0.80 7.43
C PRO A 163 15.42 -0.03 8.69
N GLU A 164 16.33 0.42 9.55
CA GLU A 164 16.69 -0.22 10.82
C GLU A 164 15.53 -0.24 11.81
N ASP A 165 14.62 0.74 11.74
CA ASP A 165 13.44 0.85 12.59
C ASP A 165 12.30 -0.06 12.10
N HIS A 166 12.48 -0.79 10.99
CA HIS A 166 11.42 -1.63 10.43
C HIS A 166 11.05 -2.76 11.41
N PRO A 167 9.77 -2.91 11.83
CA PRO A 167 9.38 -3.86 12.87
C PRO A 167 9.75 -5.31 12.60
N ALA A 168 9.77 -5.73 11.33
CA ALA A 168 10.20 -7.08 10.93
C ALA A 168 11.66 -7.39 11.30
N LEU A 169 12.55 -6.38 11.44
CA LEU A 169 13.93 -6.59 11.87
C LEU A 169 14.04 -6.95 13.35
N GLY A 170 13.04 -6.59 14.16
CA GLY A 170 12.95 -6.98 15.56
C GLY A 170 12.49 -8.42 15.78
N ILE A 171 12.14 -9.14 14.72
CA ILE A 171 11.61 -10.50 14.80
C ILE A 171 12.69 -11.47 14.33
N ALA A 172 13.01 -12.47 15.16
CA ALA A 172 13.97 -13.50 14.81
C ALA A 172 13.41 -14.42 13.71
N CYS A 173 13.72 -14.13 12.44
CA CYS A 173 13.44 -15.03 11.32
C CYS A 173 14.43 -16.20 11.29
N LEU A 174 13.98 -17.40 10.93
CA LEU A 174 14.81 -18.60 10.93
C LEU A 174 15.65 -18.66 9.65
N ARG A 175 16.98 -18.64 9.77
CA ARG A 175 17.88 -18.79 8.62
C ARG A 175 17.83 -20.22 8.06
N GLY A 176 17.70 -20.34 6.74
CA GLY A 176 18.03 -21.57 6.00
C GLY A 176 16.92 -22.63 5.82
N LYS A 177 15.64 -22.26 5.91
CA LYS A 177 14.53 -23.23 5.83
C LYS A 177 13.73 -23.27 4.51
N PHE A 178 14.08 -22.47 3.51
CA PHE A 178 13.64 -22.74 2.14
C PHE A 178 14.37 -24.00 1.66
N MET A 179 13.86 -25.17 1.99
CA MET A 179 14.30 -26.42 1.38
C MET A 179 13.68 -26.44 -0.03
N PRO A 180 14.46 -26.33 -1.12
CA PRO A 180 13.93 -26.75 -2.40
C PRO A 180 13.57 -28.23 -2.25
N SER A 181 12.37 -28.61 -2.65
CA SER A 181 12.04 -30.03 -2.77
C SER A 181 13.03 -30.65 -3.76
N SER A 182 13.99 -31.41 -3.25
CA SER A 182 14.73 -32.35 -4.07
C SER A 182 13.82 -33.54 -4.33
N SER A 183 13.08 -33.46 -5.43
CA SER A 183 12.36 -34.57 -6.07
C SER A 183 12.30 -34.35 -7.57
#